data_AF-A0A0D3JVW9-F1
#
_entry.id   AF-A0A0D3JVW9-F1
#
_cell.length_a   1.000
_cell.length_b   1.000
_cell.length_c   1.000
_cell.angle_alpha   90.00
_cell.angle_beta   90.00
_cell.angle_gamma   90.00
#
_symmetry.space_group_name_H-M   'P 1'
#
loop_
_entity.id
_entity.type
_entity.pdbx_description
1 polymer ?
#
loop_
_entity_poly.entity_id
_entity_poly.type
_entity_poly.pdbx_seq_one_letter_code
_entity_poly.pdbx_strand_id
1 'polypeptide(L)'
;MAAAKMALKDGGCDPKDLDSKRFGVLVGSGVGGLDAVERSCDILFNKGPKRISPFLLPSIIGNTAGAMIAIEVGAQGPNYGIVSACATGTHAIGEALKYLQWGECDVMLAGGSEAAVTPLGFAGFNSMRAMCTSANDDPQKASRPFDADRAGFVMGEGSGVLLLETEEHALRRGAKIYCEIAGYAATCDAHHITAPHPEGEGMAACLETAMEAAGVAPEEVQYINAHGTSTPLNDKFETMAYKRVFGEHAYKMKISSTKGATGHLLGAAGGVEAAIVCKVLETGVVPPTINYQTPDPDCDLDYVPNVKHVAEKPIEVAITDNLGFGGHNAALVFKRYQPPQ
;
A
#
# COMPACT_ATOMS: atom_id res chain seq x y z
N MET A 1 15.17 3.28 0.29
CA MET A 1 16.18 4.18 0.91
C MET A 1 15.70 5.62 1.05
N ALA A 2 15.46 6.36 -0.05
CA ALA A 2 15.08 7.78 0.03
C ALA A 2 13.83 8.03 0.88
N ALA A 3 12.76 7.25 0.68
CA ALA A 3 11.54 7.31 1.49
C ALA A 3 11.80 7.09 2.99
N ALA A 4 12.65 6.12 3.36
CA ALA A 4 13.02 5.87 4.76
C ALA A 4 13.76 7.06 5.40
N LYS A 5 14.69 7.69 4.67
CA LYS A 5 15.37 8.91 5.14
C LYS A 5 14.39 10.07 5.33
N MET A 6 13.40 10.19 4.44
CA MET A 6 12.34 11.19 4.58
C MET A 6 11.45 10.90 5.79
N ALA A 7 11.07 9.64 6.02
CA ALA A 7 10.28 9.23 7.18
C ALA A 7 10.99 9.50 8.52
N LEU A 8 12.28 9.13 8.62
CA LEU A 8 13.11 9.43 9.80
C LEU A 8 13.22 10.93 10.06
N LYS A 9 13.46 11.71 8.99
CA LYS A 9 13.56 13.17 9.08
C LYS A 9 12.23 13.81 9.50
N ASP A 10 11.11 13.38 8.92
CA ASP A 10 9.78 13.88 9.26
C ASP A 10 9.38 13.54 10.70
N GLY A 11 9.69 12.31 11.13
CA GLY A 11 9.49 11.87 12.51
C GLY A 11 10.45 12.51 13.52
N GLY A 12 11.44 13.29 13.09
CA GLY A 12 12.46 13.87 13.98
C GLY A 12 13.23 12.80 14.75
N CYS A 13 13.53 11.67 14.10
CA CYS A 13 14.16 10.50 14.71
C CYS A 13 15.55 10.29 14.11
N ASP A 14 16.61 10.55 14.90
CA ASP A 14 17.98 10.18 14.51
C ASP A 14 18.21 8.70 14.87
N PRO A 15 18.52 7.82 13.88
CA PRO A 15 18.80 6.43 14.16
C PRO A 15 19.91 6.18 15.20
N LYS A 16 20.83 7.13 15.39
CA LYS A 16 21.91 7.02 16.38
C LYS A 16 21.43 7.08 17.82
N ASP A 17 20.26 7.65 18.06
CA ASP A 17 19.66 7.78 19.39
C ASP A 17 18.78 6.57 19.75
N LEU A 18 18.60 5.62 18.81
CA LEU A 18 17.78 4.43 18.99
C LEU A 18 18.59 3.26 19.54
N ASP A 19 17.93 2.38 20.30
CA ASP A 19 18.45 1.03 20.54
C ASP A 19 18.36 0.24 19.24
N SER A 20 19.51 -0.02 18.61
CA SER A 20 19.60 -0.73 17.33
C SER A 20 18.90 -2.09 17.37
N LYS A 21 18.89 -2.79 18.52
CA LYS A 21 18.29 -4.12 18.65
C LYS A 21 16.76 -4.09 18.73
N ARG A 22 16.20 -2.93 19.07
CA ARG A 22 14.75 -2.67 19.14
C ARG A 22 14.27 -1.79 17.98
N PHE A 23 15.12 -1.61 16.97
CA PHE A 23 14.83 -0.89 15.75
C PHE A 23 14.88 -1.84 14.55
N GLY A 24 13.72 -2.12 13.94
CA GLY A 24 13.59 -3.02 12.80
C GLY A 24 13.21 -2.32 11.50
N VAL A 25 13.28 -3.07 10.40
CA VAL A 25 12.97 -2.59 9.04
C VAL A 25 12.24 -3.66 8.25
N LEU A 26 10.97 -3.41 7.90
CA LEU A 26 10.18 -4.24 7.00
C LEU A 26 9.76 -3.43 5.79
N VAL A 27 10.61 -3.40 4.76
CA VAL A 27 10.30 -2.74 3.49
C VAL A 27 10.41 -3.75 2.37
N GLY A 28 9.28 -4.06 1.75
CA GLY A 28 9.17 -5.03 0.67
C GLY A 28 9.18 -4.41 -0.74
N SER A 29 9.33 -5.27 -1.74
CA SER A 29 9.18 -4.95 -3.16
C SER A 29 8.51 -6.14 -3.85
N GLY A 30 7.48 -5.88 -4.66
CA GLY A 30 6.66 -6.92 -5.26
C GLY A 30 7.40 -7.69 -6.34
N VAL A 31 8.17 -6.99 -7.18
CA VAL A 31 8.89 -7.60 -8.31
C VAL A 31 10.42 -7.50 -8.21
N GLY A 32 10.94 -6.79 -7.21
CA GLY A 32 12.38 -6.64 -6.99
C GLY A 32 13.05 -5.82 -8.08
N GLY A 33 14.34 -6.10 -8.33
CA GLY A 33 15.17 -5.34 -9.26
C GLY A 33 15.02 -5.76 -10.71
N LEU A 34 13.84 -5.58 -11.31
CA LEU A 34 13.56 -6.06 -12.67
C LEU A 34 14.48 -5.44 -13.74
N ASP A 35 14.80 -4.15 -13.61
CA ASP A 35 15.80 -3.49 -14.46
C ASP A 35 17.19 -4.15 -14.35
N ALA A 36 17.60 -4.56 -13.15
CA ALA A 36 18.87 -5.26 -12.96
C ALA A 36 18.87 -6.65 -13.59
N VAL A 37 17.72 -7.33 -13.62
CA VAL A 37 17.53 -8.59 -14.37
C VAL A 37 17.73 -8.33 -15.86
N GLU A 38 17.02 -7.37 -16.44
CA GLU A 38 17.09 -7.06 -17.89
C GLU A 38 18.51 -6.73 -18.35
N ARG A 39 19.17 -5.79 -17.65
CA ARG A 39 20.55 -5.39 -17.96
C ARG A 39 21.52 -6.55 -17.83
N SER A 40 21.29 -7.44 -16.87
CA SER A 40 22.16 -8.60 -16.65
C SER A 40 21.94 -9.68 -17.71
N CYS A 41 20.72 -9.88 -18.18
CA CYS A 41 20.44 -10.74 -19.33
C CYS A 41 21.13 -10.21 -20.60
N ASP A 42 21.03 -8.91 -20.88
CA ASP A 42 21.76 -8.29 -22.01
C ASP A 42 23.27 -8.54 -21.93
N ILE A 43 23.87 -8.30 -20.75
CA ILE A 43 25.30 -8.57 -20.51
C ILE A 43 25.62 -10.05 -20.70
N LEU A 44 24.80 -10.96 -20.17
CA LEU A 44 25.04 -12.40 -20.25
C LEU A 44 25.10 -12.87 -21.71
N PHE A 45 24.11 -12.48 -22.51
CA PHE A 45 23.97 -12.96 -23.90
C PHE A 45 24.90 -12.25 -24.88
N ASN A 46 25.19 -10.96 -24.68
CA ASN A 46 26.00 -10.18 -25.61
C ASN A 46 27.49 -10.06 -25.21
N LYS A 47 27.82 -10.22 -23.92
CA LYS A 47 29.19 -10.01 -23.40
C LYS A 47 29.74 -11.21 -22.62
N GLY A 48 28.92 -12.21 -22.32
CA GLY A 48 29.29 -13.45 -21.66
C GLY A 48 29.30 -13.39 -20.12
N PRO A 49 29.29 -14.55 -19.45
CA PRO A 49 29.05 -14.66 -18.00
C PRO A 49 30.12 -13.99 -17.13
N LYS A 50 31.37 -13.85 -17.62
CA LYS A 50 32.46 -13.19 -16.88
C LYS A 50 32.23 -11.69 -16.66
N ARG A 51 31.26 -11.07 -17.34
CA ARG A 51 30.94 -9.64 -17.25
C ARG A 51 29.76 -9.34 -16.30
N ILE A 52 29.15 -10.37 -15.72
CA ILE A 52 28.06 -10.21 -14.77
C ILE A 52 28.58 -9.62 -13.46
N SER A 53 27.84 -8.64 -12.94
CA SER A 53 28.17 -7.99 -11.67
C SER A 53 28.06 -9.00 -10.51
N PRO A 54 29.02 -9.00 -9.56
CA PRO A 54 28.90 -9.79 -8.33
C PRO A 54 27.72 -9.31 -7.45
N PHE A 55 27.20 -8.10 -7.69
CA PHE A 55 26.06 -7.54 -6.97
C PHE A 55 24.70 -7.85 -7.62
N LEU A 56 24.66 -8.67 -8.67
CA LEU A 56 23.41 -9.04 -9.35
C LEU A 56 22.37 -9.59 -8.38
N LEU A 57 22.69 -10.68 -7.68
CA LEU A 57 21.74 -11.34 -6.78
C LEU A 57 21.25 -10.40 -5.67
N PRO A 58 22.12 -9.65 -4.97
CA PRO A 58 21.67 -8.59 -4.07
C PRO A 58 20.76 -7.55 -4.75
N SER A 59 20.97 -7.21 -6.02
CA SER A 59 20.19 -6.15 -6.68
C SER A 59 18.80 -6.58 -7.13
N ILE A 60 18.51 -7.89 -7.23
CA ILE A 60 17.24 -8.39 -7.79
C ILE A 60 16.27 -8.93 -6.74
N ILE A 61 16.75 -9.37 -5.59
CA ILE A 61 15.92 -9.95 -4.53
C ILE A 61 15.08 -8.88 -3.82
N GLY A 62 13.77 -9.13 -3.64
CA GLY A 62 12.83 -8.15 -3.11
C GLY A 62 13.13 -7.66 -1.68
N ASN A 63 13.84 -8.47 -0.88
CA ASN A 63 14.24 -8.11 0.48
C ASN A 63 15.40 -7.09 0.56
N THR A 64 16.09 -6.81 -0.54
CA THR A 64 17.22 -5.86 -0.55
C THR A 64 16.78 -4.45 -0.19
N ALA A 65 15.54 -4.06 -0.47
CA ALA A 65 15.02 -2.75 -0.10
C ALA A 65 15.14 -2.52 1.42
N GLY A 66 14.61 -3.46 2.23
CA GLY A 66 14.73 -3.44 3.69
C GLY A 66 16.18 -3.58 4.17
N ALA A 67 16.95 -4.51 3.58
CA ALA A 67 18.34 -4.75 3.98
C ALA A 67 19.23 -3.51 3.81
N MET A 68 19.13 -2.82 2.68
CA MET A 68 19.89 -1.60 2.42
C MET A 68 19.53 -0.50 3.41
N ILE A 69 18.25 -0.33 3.71
CA ILE A 69 17.78 0.64 4.72
C ILE A 69 18.39 0.30 6.08
N ALA A 70 18.29 -0.95 6.53
CA ALA A 70 18.82 -1.38 7.82
C ALA A 70 20.33 -1.14 7.96
N ILE A 71 21.10 -1.45 6.92
CA ILE A 71 22.56 -1.20 6.88
C ILE A 71 22.86 0.29 7.04
N GLU A 72 22.14 1.15 6.33
CA GLU A 72 22.37 2.61 6.36
C GLU A 72 22.03 3.22 7.71
N VAL A 73 20.94 2.76 8.34
CA VAL A 73 20.41 3.36 9.59
C VAL A 73 20.90 2.63 10.84
N GLY A 74 21.64 1.53 10.69
CA GLY A 74 22.14 0.75 11.82
C GLY A 74 21.06 -0.07 12.55
N ALA A 75 19.94 -0.38 11.90
CA ALA A 75 18.87 -1.19 12.48
C ALA A 75 19.30 -2.67 12.61
N GLN A 76 19.11 -3.26 13.79
CA GLN A 76 19.49 -4.63 14.14
C GLN A 76 18.31 -5.47 14.66
N GLY A 77 17.10 -4.93 14.67
CA GLY A 77 15.86 -5.67 14.89
C GLY A 77 15.43 -6.51 13.67
N PRO A 78 14.17 -6.97 13.62
CA PRO A 78 13.62 -7.75 12.51
C PRO A 78 13.84 -7.07 11.15
N ASN A 79 14.36 -7.83 10.19
CA ASN A 79 14.67 -7.34 8.84
C ASN A 79 14.60 -8.47 7.80
N TYR A 80 13.54 -8.48 7.02
CA TYR A 80 13.33 -9.37 5.88
C TYR A 80 12.35 -8.73 4.88
N GLY A 81 12.31 -9.26 3.66
CA GLY A 81 11.43 -8.77 2.60
C GLY A 81 10.12 -9.52 2.58
N ILE A 82 9.02 -8.83 2.87
CA ILE A 82 7.68 -9.32 2.60
C ILE A 82 7.40 -9.10 1.11
N VAL A 83 6.84 -10.11 0.45
CA VAL A 83 6.52 -10.08 -0.98
C VAL A 83 5.16 -10.75 -1.17
N SER A 84 4.17 -9.96 -1.55
CA SER A 84 2.79 -10.40 -1.75
C SER A 84 2.12 -9.56 -2.84
N ALA A 85 2.83 -9.40 -3.97
CA ALA A 85 2.43 -8.56 -5.09
C ALA A 85 1.99 -7.15 -4.64
N CYS A 86 0.78 -6.71 -5.03
CA CYS A 86 0.25 -5.39 -4.76
C CYS A 86 0.01 -5.10 -3.27
N ALA A 87 -0.14 -6.15 -2.44
CA ALA A 87 -0.34 -6.03 -1.00
C ALA A 87 0.97 -5.89 -0.20
N THR A 88 2.13 -5.96 -0.87
CA THR A 88 3.46 -6.02 -0.23
C THR A 88 3.68 -4.92 0.82
N GLY A 89 3.45 -3.66 0.46
CA GLY A 89 3.66 -2.53 1.39
C GLY A 89 2.71 -2.57 2.60
N THR A 90 1.47 -3.00 2.41
CA THR A 90 0.45 -3.06 3.47
C THR A 90 0.73 -4.20 4.43
N HIS A 91 1.08 -5.40 3.92
CA HIS A 91 1.55 -6.49 4.78
C HIS A 91 2.83 -6.09 5.53
N ALA A 92 3.77 -5.39 4.88
CA ALA A 92 4.99 -4.97 5.55
C ALA A 92 4.73 -4.03 6.75
N ILE A 93 3.78 -3.11 6.62
CA ILE A 93 3.31 -2.25 7.72
C ILE A 93 2.56 -3.07 8.79
N GLY A 94 1.69 -3.99 8.37
CA GLY A 94 0.92 -4.84 9.27
C GLY A 94 1.78 -5.78 10.13
N GLU A 95 2.77 -6.44 9.52
CA GLU A 95 3.73 -7.27 10.26
C GLU A 95 4.61 -6.42 11.19
N ALA A 96 4.98 -5.20 10.77
CA ALA A 96 5.70 -4.28 11.65
C ALA A 96 4.89 -3.87 12.88
N LEU A 97 3.57 -3.66 12.72
CA LEU A 97 2.65 -3.44 13.83
C LEU A 97 2.69 -4.62 14.83
N LYS A 98 2.77 -5.86 14.36
CA LYS A 98 2.86 -7.04 15.26
C LYS A 98 4.14 -7.05 16.10
N TYR A 99 5.29 -6.72 15.51
CA TYR A 99 6.54 -6.61 16.28
C TYR A 99 6.49 -5.53 17.37
N LEU A 100 5.81 -4.41 17.10
CA LEU A 100 5.58 -3.35 18.09
C LEU A 100 4.60 -3.83 19.19
N GLN A 101 3.48 -4.47 18.81
CA GLN A 101 2.48 -4.99 19.74
C GLN A 101 3.03 -6.11 20.65
N TRP A 102 3.93 -6.94 20.14
CA TRP A 102 4.60 -7.99 20.92
C TRP A 102 5.74 -7.48 21.80
N GLY A 103 6.09 -6.19 21.72
CA GLY A 103 7.17 -5.59 22.50
C GLY A 103 8.57 -6.01 22.05
N GLU A 104 8.71 -6.59 20.86
CA GLU A 104 10.01 -6.97 20.30
C GLU A 104 10.79 -5.77 19.76
N CYS A 105 10.09 -4.73 19.31
CA CYS A 105 10.66 -3.48 18.84
C CYS A 105 9.97 -2.27 19.47
N ASP A 106 10.69 -1.14 19.53
CA ASP A 106 10.12 0.17 19.87
C ASP A 106 9.92 1.03 18.62
N VAL A 107 10.71 0.77 17.56
CA VAL A 107 10.70 1.53 16.32
C VAL A 107 10.77 0.58 15.14
N MET A 108 9.95 0.82 14.12
CA MET A 108 9.97 0.10 12.85
C MET A 108 9.94 1.08 11.68
N LEU A 109 10.80 0.89 10.68
CA LEU A 109 10.58 1.45 9.35
C LEU A 109 9.85 0.43 8.49
N ALA A 110 8.64 0.76 8.03
CA ALA A 110 7.81 -0.19 7.32
C ALA A 110 7.13 0.39 6.07
N GLY A 111 6.98 -0.42 5.03
CA GLY A 111 6.30 0.00 3.80
C GLY A 111 6.74 -0.77 2.56
N GLY A 112 6.73 -0.10 1.41
CA GLY A 112 7.01 -0.72 0.12
C GLY A 112 7.82 0.15 -0.84
N SER A 113 8.48 -0.49 -1.80
CA SER A 113 9.20 0.15 -2.89
C SER A 113 9.02 -0.65 -4.17
N GLU A 114 8.89 0.04 -5.31
CA GLU A 114 8.80 -0.61 -6.61
C GLU A 114 9.39 0.27 -7.72
N ALA A 115 10.07 -0.36 -8.67
CA ALA A 115 10.62 0.24 -9.89
C ALA A 115 10.43 -0.74 -11.07
N ALA A 116 9.17 -1.03 -11.40
CA ALA A 116 8.78 -2.04 -12.38
C ALA A 116 8.53 -1.47 -13.79
N VAL A 117 8.67 -0.15 -13.98
CA VAL A 117 8.48 0.52 -15.26
C VAL A 117 9.69 0.27 -16.16
N THR A 118 9.80 -0.97 -16.62
CA THR A 118 10.89 -1.48 -17.44
C THR A 118 10.33 -2.21 -18.66
N PRO A 119 11.08 -2.38 -19.76
CA PRO A 119 10.61 -3.13 -20.93
C PRO A 119 10.03 -4.52 -20.61
N LEU A 120 10.68 -5.31 -19.75
CA LEU A 120 10.19 -6.64 -19.35
C LEU A 120 8.96 -6.55 -18.46
N GLY A 121 8.95 -5.61 -17.50
CA GLY A 121 7.80 -5.41 -16.61
C GLY A 121 6.57 -5.01 -17.40
N PHE A 122 6.70 -3.99 -18.25
CA PHE A 122 5.62 -3.50 -19.10
C PHE A 122 5.13 -4.59 -20.05
N ALA A 123 6.03 -5.33 -20.71
CA ALA A 123 5.66 -6.43 -21.60
C ALA A 123 4.93 -7.57 -20.87
N GLY A 124 5.40 -7.94 -19.67
CA GLY A 124 4.81 -9.00 -18.85
C GLY A 124 3.38 -8.68 -18.44
N PHE A 125 3.16 -7.49 -17.86
CA PHE A 125 1.82 -7.06 -17.45
C PHE A 125 0.88 -6.83 -18.65
N ASN A 126 1.41 -6.35 -19.79
CA ASN A 126 0.62 -6.21 -21.01
C ASN A 126 0.17 -7.57 -21.57
N SER A 127 1.06 -8.57 -21.54
CA SER A 127 0.76 -9.94 -21.99
C SER A 127 -0.38 -10.57 -21.19
N MET A 128 -0.47 -10.25 -19.89
CA MET A 128 -1.56 -10.68 -19.01
C MET A 128 -2.86 -9.90 -19.19
N ARG A 129 -2.89 -8.88 -20.07
CA ARG A 129 -4.04 -7.98 -20.30
C ARG A 129 -4.50 -7.26 -19.03
N ALA A 130 -3.57 -6.97 -18.12
CA ALA A 130 -3.88 -6.29 -16.86
C ALA A 130 -3.81 -4.76 -16.98
N MET A 131 -3.12 -4.24 -17.99
CA MET A 131 -2.91 -2.80 -18.19
C MET A 131 -3.94 -2.19 -19.14
N CYS A 132 -4.23 -0.91 -18.94
CA CYS A 132 -5.04 -0.12 -19.85
C CYS A 132 -4.31 0.06 -21.20
N THR A 133 -4.86 -0.49 -22.28
CA THR A 133 -4.31 -0.34 -23.63
C THR A 133 -5.19 0.50 -24.56
N SER A 134 -6.39 0.87 -24.11
CA SER A 134 -7.38 1.61 -24.91
C SER A 134 -7.20 3.13 -24.87
N ALA A 135 -6.31 3.65 -24.01
CA ALA A 135 -6.11 5.07 -23.79
C ALA A 135 -4.65 5.53 -24.04
N ASN A 136 -3.91 4.86 -24.93
CA ASN A 136 -2.51 5.21 -25.23
C ASN A 136 -2.37 6.64 -25.78
N ASP A 137 -3.35 7.12 -26.55
CA ASP A 137 -3.37 8.48 -27.12
C ASP A 137 -3.98 9.52 -26.15
N ASP A 138 -4.54 9.09 -25.01
CA ASP A 138 -5.13 9.95 -23.98
C ASP A 138 -4.75 9.46 -22.56
N PRO A 139 -3.45 9.49 -22.21
CA PRO A 139 -2.95 8.90 -20.96
C PRO A 139 -3.55 9.57 -19.72
N GLN A 140 -4.01 10.82 -19.84
CA GLN A 140 -4.65 11.54 -18.75
C GLN A 140 -5.95 10.88 -18.30
N LYS A 141 -6.62 10.12 -19.16
CA LYS A 141 -7.83 9.36 -18.82
C LYS A 141 -7.58 7.87 -18.66
N ALA A 142 -6.34 7.39 -18.69
CA ALA A 142 -6.08 5.95 -18.70
C ALA A 142 -6.41 5.28 -17.36
N SER A 143 -5.98 5.88 -16.24
CA SER A 143 -6.32 5.43 -14.89
C SER A 143 -7.60 6.11 -14.42
N ARG A 144 -8.71 5.37 -14.39
CA ARG A 144 -10.05 5.85 -14.01
C ARG A 144 -10.74 4.85 -13.08
N PRO A 145 -10.27 4.71 -11.82
CA PRO A 145 -10.87 3.77 -10.89
C PRO A 145 -12.38 3.96 -10.75
N PHE A 146 -13.12 2.84 -10.68
CA PHE A 146 -14.58 2.74 -10.54
C PHE A 146 -15.41 3.30 -11.72
N ASP A 147 -14.78 3.91 -12.72
CA ASP A 147 -15.46 4.41 -13.92
C ASP A 147 -15.91 3.26 -14.84
N ALA A 148 -17.08 3.37 -15.46
CA ALA A 148 -17.64 2.32 -16.31
C ALA A 148 -16.76 1.98 -17.53
N ASP A 149 -15.96 2.94 -18.01
CA ASP A 149 -15.09 2.78 -19.18
C ASP A 149 -13.65 2.35 -18.80
N ARG A 150 -13.41 1.93 -17.55
CA ARG A 150 -12.10 1.45 -17.09
C ARG A 150 -11.66 0.18 -17.82
N ALA A 151 -10.38 0.10 -18.18
CA ALA A 151 -9.88 -0.95 -19.07
C ALA A 151 -8.61 -1.67 -18.58
N GLY A 152 -8.20 -1.44 -17.34
CA GLY A 152 -6.95 -1.95 -16.79
C GLY A 152 -6.20 -0.91 -15.98
N PHE A 153 -5.19 -1.33 -15.22
CA PHE A 153 -4.39 -0.40 -14.43
C PHE A 153 -3.37 0.34 -15.29
N VAL A 154 -2.87 1.47 -14.79
CA VAL A 154 -1.70 2.18 -15.34
C VAL A 154 -0.53 1.96 -14.40
N MET A 155 0.59 1.42 -14.89
CA MET A 155 1.74 1.11 -14.05
C MET A 155 2.40 2.39 -13.53
N GLY A 156 2.71 2.42 -12.23
CA GLY A 156 3.51 3.46 -11.59
C GLY A 156 4.71 2.87 -10.86
N GLU A 157 5.57 3.75 -10.36
CA GLU A 157 6.73 3.40 -9.54
C GLU A 157 6.89 4.38 -8.38
N GLY A 158 7.61 3.97 -7.34
CA GLY A 158 7.84 4.82 -6.17
C GLY A 158 8.09 4.03 -4.90
N SER A 159 7.98 4.72 -3.77
CA SER A 159 8.12 4.11 -2.45
C SER A 159 7.39 4.93 -1.41
N GLY A 160 6.72 4.24 -0.48
CA GLY A 160 6.18 4.81 0.75
C GLY A 160 6.72 4.03 1.94
N VAL A 161 7.24 4.75 2.93
CA VAL A 161 7.77 4.18 4.18
C VAL A 161 7.24 5.00 5.33
N LEU A 162 6.72 4.34 6.35
CA LEU A 162 6.30 4.93 7.61
C LEU A 162 7.37 4.68 8.68
N LEU A 163 7.53 5.64 9.58
CA LEU A 163 8.17 5.45 10.87
C LEU A 163 7.07 5.09 11.87
N LEU A 164 7.11 3.87 12.37
CA LEU A 164 6.16 3.34 13.34
C LEU A 164 6.85 3.20 14.68
N GLU A 165 6.17 3.54 15.76
CA GLU A 165 6.72 3.50 17.11
C GLU A 165 5.69 2.98 18.09
N THR A 166 6.16 2.38 19.19
CA THR A 166 5.31 2.20 20.36
C THR A 166 4.92 3.58 20.90
N GLU A 167 3.68 3.71 21.40
CA GLU A 167 3.18 4.98 21.96
C GLU A 167 4.11 5.50 23.07
N GLU A 168 4.56 4.61 23.96
CA GLU A 168 5.49 4.95 25.03
C GLU A 168 6.80 5.56 24.50
N HIS A 169 7.39 4.95 23.45
CA HIS A 169 8.62 5.46 22.84
C HIS A 169 8.39 6.83 22.20
N ALA A 170 7.32 6.97 21.41
CA ALA A 170 6.96 8.21 20.73
C ALA A 170 6.72 9.35 21.73
N LEU A 171 5.96 9.11 22.80
CA LEU A 171 5.69 10.07 23.85
C LEU A 171 6.95 10.48 24.60
N ARG A 172 7.81 9.51 24.98
CA ARG A 172 9.05 9.76 25.72
C ARG A 172 10.00 10.69 24.97
N ARG A 173 10.08 10.58 23.64
CA ARG A 173 10.92 11.46 22.81
C ARG A 173 10.21 12.73 22.31
N GLY A 174 8.94 12.95 22.68
CA GLY A 174 8.15 14.10 22.24
C GLY A 174 7.86 14.11 20.73
N ALA A 175 7.64 12.94 20.15
CA ALA A 175 7.38 12.78 18.72
C ALA A 175 6.06 13.44 18.29
N LYS A 176 6.01 13.93 17.05
CA LYS A 176 4.73 14.21 16.39
C LYS A 176 4.07 12.87 16.04
N ILE A 177 2.82 12.69 16.48
CA ILE A 177 2.03 11.49 16.17
C ILE A 177 0.95 11.87 15.15
N TYR A 178 0.96 11.22 13.98
CA TYR A 178 -0.04 11.45 12.94
C TYR A 178 -1.36 10.73 13.25
N CYS A 179 -1.27 9.46 13.61
CA CYS A 179 -2.39 8.57 13.87
C CYS A 179 -1.89 7.30 14.58
N GLU A 180 -2.84 6.51 15.06
CA GLU A 180 -2.63 5.15 15.55
C GLU A 180 -2.93 4.15 14.42
N ILE A 181 -2.11 3.11 14.25
CA ILE A 181 -2.49 1.93 13.45
C ILE A 181 -3.13 0.94 14.42
N ALA A 182 -4.45 0.88 14.40
CA ALA A 182 -5.23 0.14 15.40
C ALA A 182 -5.48 -1.32 15.00
N GLY A 183 -5.52 -1.61 13.70
CA GLY A 183 -5.86 -2.93 13.20
C GLY A 183 -5.14 -3.30 11.91
N TYR A 184 -4.93 -4.59 11.73
CA TYR A 184 -4.33 -5.20 10.55
C TYR A 184 -4.88 -6.61 10.37
N ALA A 185 -5.18 -6.98 9.12
CA ALA A 185 -5.44 -8.35 8.75
C ALA A 185 -4.83 -8.69 7.38
N ALA A 186 -4.61 -9.99 7.19
CA ALA A 186 -4.23 -10.61 5.93
C ALA A 186 -5.10 -11.84 5.68
N THR A 187 -5.66 -11.96 4.49
CA THR A 187 -6.44 -13.15 4.08
C THR A 187 -6.02 -13.63 2.69
N CYS A 188 -6.50 -14.81 2.31
CA CYS A 188 -6.23 -15.40 1.00
C CYS A 188 -7.53 -15.77 0.31
N ASP A 189 -7.70 -15.35 -0.95
CA ASP A 189 -8.85 -15.73 -1.77
C ASP A 189 -8.92 -17.24 -2.06
N ALA A 190 -7.77 -17.92 -2.09
CA ALA A 190 -7.63 -19.32 -2.48
C ALA A 190 -8.37 -19.68 -3.79
N HIS A 191 -8.41 -18.74 -4.75
CA HIS A 191 -9.27 -18.81 -5.93
C HIS A 191 -8.49 -18.93 -7.24
N HIS A 192 -7.75 -17.87 -7.62
CA HIS A 192 -7.02 -17.81 -8.88
C HIS A 192 -5.73 -17.00 -8.70
N ILE A 193 -4.71 -17.30 -9.49
CA ILE A 193 -3.38 -16.67 -9.37
C ILE A 193 -3.40 -15.17 -9.71
N THR A 194 -4.34 -14.70 -10.53
CA THR A 194 -4.44 -13.28 -10.95
C THR A 194 -5.84 -12.69 -10.86
N ALA A 195 -6.87 -13.50 -10.68
CA ALA A 195 -8.26 -13.01 -10.68
C ALA A 195 -8.77 -12.98 -9.24
N PRO A 196 -9.30 -11.84 -8.77
CA PRO A 196 -9.94 -11.77 -7.45
C PRO A 196 -11.14 -12.71 -7.35
N HIS A 197 -11.46 -13.15 -6.13
CA HIS A 197 -12.65 -13.97 -5.89
C HIS A 197 -13.94 -13.20 -6.30
N PRO A 198 -14.84 -13.79 -7.11
CA PRO A 198 -15.98 -13.08 -7.70
C PRO A 198 -17.01 -12.56 -6.70
N GLU A 199 -17.08 -13.18 -5.53
CA GLU A 199 -17.98 -12.77 -4.43
C GLU A 199 -17.31 -11.76 -3.46
N GLY A 200 -16.06 -11.35 -3.70
CA GLY A 200 -15.34 -10.39 -2.84
C GLY A 200 -15.07 -10.88 -1.40
N GLU A 201 -15.22 -12.17 -1.13
CA GLU A 201 -15.24 -12.71 0.24
C GLU A 201 -13.91 -12.57 0.98
N GLY A 202 -12.79 -12.79 0.29
CA GLY A 202 -11.47 -12.66 0.90
C GLY A 202 -11.22 -11.25 1.41
N MET A 203 -11.55 -10.24 0.61
CA MET A 203 -11.42 -8.83 1.01
C MET A 203 -12.42 -8.46 2.11
N ALA A 204 -13.68 -8.91 2.02
CA ALA A 204 -14.68 -8.67 3.06
C ALA A 204 -14.22 -9.23 4.43
N ALA A 205 -13.78 -10.49 4.47
CA ALA A 205 -13.25 -11.11 5.68
C ALA A 205 -11.98 -10.40 6.20
N CYS A 206 -11.14 -9.88 5.30
CA CYS A 206 -9.96 -9.12 5.68
C CYS A 206 -10.32 -7.79 6.36
N LEU A 207 -11.30 -7.05 5.83
CA LEU A 207 -11.80 -5.81 6.44
C LEU A 207 -12.43 -6.09 7.81
N GLU A 208 -13.30 -7.09 7.90
CA GLU A 208 -13.95 -7.51 9.15
C GLU A 208 -12.91 -7.85 10.23
N THR A 209 -11.92 -8.69 9.89
CA THR A 209 -10.86 -9.10 10.82
C THR A 209 -9.98 -7.91 11.24
N ALA A 210 -9.66 -7.01 10.32
CA ALA A 210 -8.83 -5.83 10.63
C ALA A 210 -9.58 -4.86 11.55
N MET A 211 -10.89 -4.66 11.33
CA MET A 211 -11.75 -3.84 12.19
C MET A 211 -11.98 -4.48 13.56
N GLU A 212 -12.16 -5.81 13.63
CA GLU A 212 -12.25 -6.54 14.90
C GLU A 212 -10.96 -6.36 15.71
N ALA A 213 -9.80 -6.50 15.07
CA ALA A 213 -8.50 -6.25 15.71
C ALA A 213 -8.35 -4.80 16.22
N ALA A 214 -8.98 -3.83 15.55
CA ALA A 214 -9.00 -2.42 15.94
C ALA A 214 -10.06 -2.07 16.99
N GLY A 215 -11.01 -2.98 17.28
CA GLY A 215 -12.19 -2.69 18.10
C GLY A 215 -13.09 -1.62 17.48
N VAL A 216 -13.20 -1.59 16.15
CA VAL A 216 -13.96 -0.60 15.37
C VAL A 216 -15.20 -1.26 14.76
N ALA A 217 -16.37 -0.66 14.95
CA ALA A 217 -17.59 -1.05 14.25
C ALA A 217 -17.63 -0.49 12.81
N PRO A 218 -18.31 -1.16 11.86
CA PRO A 218 -18.42 -0.67 10.48
C PRO A 218 -18.91 0.77 10.37
N GLU A 219 -19.87 1.18 11.21
CA GLU A 219 -20.46 2.52 11.21
C GLU A 219 -19.51 3.64 11.66
N GLU A 220 -18.38 3.29 12.28
CA GLU A 220 -17.37 4.24 12.74
C GLU A 220 -16.40 4.64 11.63
N VAL A 221 -16.28 3.85 10.55
CA VAL A 221 -15.35 4.11 9.45
C VAL A 221 -15.85 5.24 8.57
N GLN A 222 -15.14 6.37 8.49
CA GLN A 222 -15.57 7.48 7.64
C GLN A 222 -14.87 7.53 6.29
N TYR A 223 -13.71 6.89 6.15
CA TYR A 223 -12.93 6.92 4.90
C TYR A 223 -12.24 5.60 4.57
N ILE A 224 -12.26 5.21 3.30
CA ILE A 224 -11.44 4.14 2.74
C ILE A 224 -10.59 4.68 1.58
N ASN A 225 -9.27 4.52 1.67
CA ASN A 225 -8.38 4.57 0.51
C ASN A 225 -8.33 3.18 -0.13
N ALA A 226 -9.10 3.02 -1.20
CA ALA A 226 -9.35 1.74 -1.85
C ALA A 226 -8.12 1.23 -2.63
N HIS A 227 -8.07 -0.08 -2.86
CA HIS A 227 -7.17 -0.64 -3.84
C HIS A 227 -7.46 -0.10 -5.24
N GLY A 228 -8.72 -0.01 -5.67
CA GLY A 228 -9.22 0.72 -6.84
C GLY A 228 -8.22 0.85 -8.00
N THR A 229 -7.92 -0.27 -8.65
CA THR A 229 -6.86 -0.37 -9.66
C THR A 229 -7.25 0.09 -11.05
N SER A 230 -8.51 0.52 -11.26
CA SER A 230 -9.03 0.82 -12.61
C SER A 230 -9.14 -0.44 -13.49
N THR A 231 -9.22 -1.62 -12.87
CA THR A 231 -9.49 -2.88 -13.59
C THR A 231 -10.97 -3.26 -13.44
N PRO A 232 -11.61 -3.87 -14.46
CA PRO A 232 -13.04 -4.20 -14.38
C PRO A 232 -13.40 -5.08 -13.18
N LEU A 233 -12.61 -6.13 -12.92
CA LEU A 233 -12.88 -7.09 -11.85
C LEU A 233 -12.58 -6.56 -10.46
N ASN A 234 -11.44 -5.89 -10.25
CA ASN A 234 -11.07 -5.38 -8.93
C ASN A 234 -12.13 -4.42 -8.40
N ASP A 235 -12.37 -3.33 -9.15
CA ASP A 235 -13.17 -2.21 -8.65
C ASP A 235 -14.61 -2.66 -8.38
N LYS A 236 -15.12 -3.62 -9.17
CA LYS A 236 -16.42 -4.27 -8.95
C LYS A 236 -16.43 -5.09 -7.66
N PHE A 237 -15.52 -6.05 -7.51
CA PHE A 237 -15.56 -6.98 -6.37
C PHE A 237 -15.14 -6.31 -5.06
N GLU A 238 -14.30 -5.29 -5.13
CA GLU A 238 -13.96 -4.42 -4.01
C GLU A 238 -15.19 -3.62 -3.55
N THR A 239 -15.95 -3.03 -4.49
CA THR A 239 -17.25 -2.39 -4.16
C THR A 239 -18.21 -3.37 -3.51
N MET A 240 -18.31 -4.60 -4.03
CA MET A 240 -19.15 -5.65 -3.44
C MET A 240 -18.72 -6.00 -2.01
N ALA A 241 -17.42 -6.11 -1.76
CA ALA A 241 -16.87 -6.35 -0.43
C ALA A 241 -17.24 -5.22 0.53
N TYR A 242 -17.12 -3.95 0.12
CA TYR A 242 -17.54 -2.82 0.95
C TYR A 242 -19.03 -2.87 1.29
N LYS A 243 -19.89 -3.16 0.32
CA LYS A 243 -21.35 -3.27 0.55
C LYS A 243 -21.69 -4.41 1.51
N ARG A 244 -20.95 -5.51 1.45
CA ARG A 244 -21.12 -6.65 2.37
C ARG A 244 -20.72 -6.30 3.79
N VAL A 245 -19.58 -5.63 3.98
CA VAL A 245 -19.02 -5.33 5.31
C VAL A 245 -19.73 -4.15 5.98
N PHE A 246 -20.00 -3.09 5.23
CA PHE A 246 -20.52 -1.83 5.78
C PHE A 246 -22.04 -1.68 5.61
N GLY A 247 -22.71 -2.54 4.83
CA GLY A 247 -24.15 -2.45 4.60
C GLY A 247 -24.59 -1.06 4.12
N GLU A 248 -25.62 -0.51 4.75
CA GLU A 248 -26.11 0.86 4.47
C GLU A 248 -25.08 1.96 4.75
N HIS A 249 -24.08 1.70 5.59
CA HIS A 249 -23.02 2.66 5.88
C HIS A 249 -22.04 2.83 4.71
N ALA A 250 -21.93 1.82 3.84
CA ALA A 250 -21.10 1.90 2.62
C ALA A 250 -21.45 3.11 1.74
N TYR A 251 -22.72 3.51 1.75
CA TYR A 251 -23.25 4.64 0.98
C TYR A 251 -23.07 6.01 1.66
N LYS A 252 -22.58 6.03 2.91
CA LYS A 252 -22.39 7.26 3.71
C LYS A 252 -20.93 7.64 3.86
N MET A 253 -20.05 6.63 3.97
CA MET A 253 -18.62 6.83 4.06
C MET A 253 -18.03 7.35 2.75
N LYS A 254 -16.82 7.91 2.81
CA LYS A 254 -16.08 8.35 1.63
C LYS A 254 -15.13 7.25 1.19
N ILE A 255 -15.09 6.97 -0.10
CA ILE A 255 -14.12 6.07 -0.71
C ILE A 255 -13.33 6.89 -1.73
N SER A 256 -12.04 6.65 -1.87
CA SER A 256 -11.32 7.15 -3.04
C SER A 256 -10.22 6.19 -3.46
N SER A 257 -9.86 6.20 -4.74
CA SER A 257 -8.62 5.60 -5.21
C SER A 257 -7.65 6.68 -5.67
N THR A 258 -6.55 6.79 -4.95
CA THR A 258 -5.46 7.70 -5.33
C THR A 258 -4.64 7.21 -6.51
N LYS A 259 -4.87 5.96 -6.96
CA LYS A 259 -4.21 5.37 -8.14
C LYS A 259 -4.66 6.02 -9.46
N GLY A 260 -5.76 6.77 -9.45
CA GLY A 260 -6.10 7.68 -10.56
C GLY A 260 -4.98 8.69 -10.83
N ALA A 261 -4.33 9.19 -9.77
CA ALA A 261 -3.25 10.19 -9.86
C ALA A 261 -1.85 9.57 -9.87
N THR A 262 -1.62 8.52 -9.08
CA THR A 262 -0.28 7.93 -8.92
C THR A 262 0.01 6.82 -9.92
N GLY A 263 -1.01 6.29 -10.60
CA GLY A 263 -0.96 4.95 -11.17
C GLY A 263 -0.87 3.89 -10.08
N HIS A 264 -0.74 2.63 -10.49
CA HIS A 264 -0.59 1.50 -9.59
C HIS A 264 0.89 1.18 -9.36
N LEU A 265 1.36 1.50 -8.15
CA LEU A 265 2.76 1.35 -7.71
C LEU A 265 3.13 -0.08 -7.28
N LEU A 266 2.29 -1.07 -7.62
CA LEU A 266 2.47 -2.48 -7.26
C LEU A 266 2.83 -2.64 -5.77
N GLY A 267 3.99 -3.21 -5.42
CA GLY A 267 4.39 -3.43 -4.04
C GLY A 267 4.61 -2.17 -3.20
N ALA A 268 4.80 -1.00 -3.83
CA ALA A 268 4.90 0.28 -3.14
C ALA A 268 3.56 0.94 -2.79
N ALA A 269 2.46 0.49 -3.41
CA ALA A 269 1.13 1.09 -3.28
C ALA A 269 0.72 1.25 -1.82
N GLY A 270 0.74 0.15 -1.06
CA GLY A 270 0.33 0.15 0.36
C GLY A 270 1.09 1.13 1.25
N GLY A 271 2.39 1.33 1.00
CA GLY A 271 3.18 2.30 1.77
C GLY A 271 2.79 3.76 1.48
N VAL A 272 2.51 4.06 0.20
CA VAL A 272 2.10 5.41 -0.21
C VAL A 272 0.66 5.69 0.24
N GLU A 273 -0.23 4.71 0.10
CA GLU A 273 -1.65 4.80 0.46
C GLU A 273 -1.84 4.92 1.98
N ALA A 274 -1.05 4.18 2.77
CA ALA A 274 -1.02 4.35 4.21
C ALA A 274 -0.57 5.77 4.62
N ALA A 275 0.48 6.31 3.99
CA ALA A 275 0.90 7.69 4.24
C ALA A 275 -0.20 8.72 3.89
N ILE A 276 -0.96 8.48 2.82
CA ILE A 276 -2.12 9.29 2.46
C ILE A 276 -3.20 9.20 3.54
N VAL A 277 -3.52 8.00 4.05
CA VAL A 277 -4.48 7.83 5.15
C VAL A 277 -4.04 8.60 6.41
N CYS A 278 -2.76 8.55 6.78
CA CYS A 278 -2.22 9.35 7.88
C CYS A 278 -2.50 10.86 7.68
N LYS A 279 -2.32 11.37 6.46
CA LYS A 279 -2.60 12.77 6.12
C LYS A 279 -4.09 13.09 6.10
N VAL A 280 -4.94 12.16 5.69
CA VAL A 280 -6.41 12.33 5.75
C VAL A 280 -6.86 12.49 7.19
N LEU A 281 -6.38 11.63 8.11
CA LEU A 281 -6.71 11.73 9.54
C LEU A 281 -6.19 13.02 10.19
N GLU A 282 -4.99 13.48 9.78
CA GLU A 282 -4.43 14.73 10.29
C GLU A 282 -5.19 15.97 9.80
N THR A 283 -5.61 15.98 8.52
CA THR A 283 -6.09 17.21 7.86
C THR A 283 -7.60 17.25 7.64
N GLY A 284 -8.30 16.12 7.72
CA GLY A 284 -9.71 16.00 7.35
C GLY A 284 -9.98 16.18 5.85
N VAL A 285 -8.95 16.14 5.01
CA VAL A 285 -9.06 16.31 3.55
C VAL A 285 -8.91 14.96 2.85
N VAL A 286 -10.00 14.46 2.27
CA VAL A 286 -10.04 13.23 1.49
C VAL A 286 -9.65 13.53 0.03
N PRO A 287 -8.64 12.85 -0.54
CA PRO A 287 -8.25 13.04 -1.93
C PRO A 287 -9.35 12.54 -2.89
N PRO A 288 -9.42 13.09 -4.12
CA PRO A 288 -10.38 12.63 -5.09
C PRO A 288 -9.95 11.37 -5.83
N THR A 289 -10.92 10.60 -6.31
CA THR A 289 -10.74 9.71 -7.45
C THR A 289 -10.81 10.53 -8.73
N ILE A 290 -9.66 10.88 -9.30
CA ILE A 290 -9.61 11.65 -10.55
C ILE A 290 -9.96 10.78 -11.76
N ASN A 291 -10.32 11.43 -12.87
CA ASN A 291 -10.69 10.81 -14.15
C ASN A 291 -12.01 10.01 -14.14
N TYR A 292 -12.81 10.13 -13.09
CA TYR A 292 -14.14 9.53 -13.00
C TYR A 292 -15.15 10.39 -13.79
N GLN A 293 -15.75 9.82 -14.84
CA GLN A 293 -16.63 10.51 -15.78
C GLN A 293 -17.96 9.79 -15.98
N THR A 294 -17.92 8.47 -16.12
CA THR A 294 -19.05 7.61 -16.45
C THR A 294 -19.39 6.71 -15.26
N PRO A 295 -20.53 6.92 -14.58
CA PRO A 295 -20.95 6.06 -13.47
C PRO A 295 -21.16 4.61 -13.91
N ASP A 296 -20.70 3.66 -13.09
CA ASP A 296 -20.88 2.23 -13.29
C ASP A 296 -21.99 1.69 -12.35
N PRO A 297 -23.03 1.01 -12.85
CA PRO A 297 -24.05 0.38 -11.99
C PRO A 297 -23.50 -0.65 -10.99
N ASP A 298 -22.37 -1.30 -11.28
CA ASP A 298 -21.69 -2.24 -10.37
C ASP A 298 -20.82 -1.51 -9.33
N CYS A 299 -20.48 -0.23 -9.58
CA CYS A 299 -19.70 0.61 -8.67
C CYS A 299 -20.54 1.85 -8.30
N ASP A 300 -21.40 1.74 -7.28
CA ASP A 300 -22.45 2.72 -6.95
C ASP A 300 -22.25 3.49 -5.62
N LEU A 301 -21.04 3.48 -5.05
CA LEU A 301 -20.70 4.18 -3.81
C LEU A 301 -20.14 5.60 -4.05
N ASP A 302 -19.88 6.36 -2.98
CA ASP A 302 -19.28 7.69 -3.06
C ASP A 302 -17.75 7.62 -3.18
N TYR A 303 -17.26 7.63 -4.43
CA TYR A 303 -15.82 7.56 -4.74
C TYR A 303 -15.10 8.91 -4.72
N VAL A 304 -15.72 9.98 -4.20
CA VAL A 304 -15.15 11.34 -4.18
C VAL A 304 -14.64 11.76 -5.57
N PRO A 305 -15.53 11.85 -6.58
CA PRO A 305 -15.11 12.02 -7.97
C PRO A 305 -14.50 13.40 -8.23
N ASN A 306 -13.29 13.41 -8.79
CA ASN A 306 -12.54 14.55 -9.36
C ASN A 306 -12.15 15.70 -8.43
N VAL A 307 -12.90 15.98 -7.37
CA VAL A 307 -12.66 17.09 -6.44
C VAL A 307 -12.55 16.55 -5.03
N LYS A 308 -11.48 16.96 -4.33
CA LYS A 308 -11.24 16.57 -2.93
C LYS A 308 -12.45 16.87 -2.05
N HIS A 309 -12.72 16.01 -1.08
CA HIS A 309 -13.72 16.27 -0.05
C HIS A 309 -13.04 16.80 1.21
N VAL A 310 -13.59 17.86 1.81
CA VAL A 310 -13.13 18.40 3.10
C VAL A 310 -14.20 18.07 4.13
N ALA A 311 -13.85 17.24 5.10
CA ALA A 311 -14.78 16.77 6.12
C ALA A 311 -15.19 17.92 7.06
N GLU A 312 -16.48 18.02 7.37
CA GLU A 312 -17.01 19.02 8.31
C GLU A 312 -16.59 18.76 9.76
N LYS A 313 -16.32 17.49 10.07
CA LYS A 313 -15.81 17.01 11.35
C LYS A 313 -14.53 16.21 11.11
N PRO A 314 -13.63 16.11 12.10
CA PRO A 314 -12.47 15.25 11.97
C PRO A 314 -12.86 13.82 11.58
N ILE A 315 -12.08 13.24 10.68
CA ILE A 315 -12.15 11.81 10.38
C ILE A 315 -11.47 11.09 11.53
N GLU A 316 -12.19 10.21 12.21
CA GLU A 316 -11.67 9.50 13.39
C GLU A 316 -11.15 8.11 13.02
N VAL A 317 -11.70 7.47 11.98
CA VAL A 317 -11.31 6.14 11.51
C VAL A 317 -11.21 6.12 9.99
N ALA A 318 -10.08 5.62 9.50
CA ALA A 318 -9.84 5.43 8.09
C ALA A 318 -9.18 4.08 7.82
N ILE A 319 -9.46 3.50 6.66
CA ILE A 319 -8.92 2.21 6.22
C ILE A 319 -8.14 2.41 4.92
N THR A 320 -7.09 1.62 4.71
CA THR A 320 -6.62 1.32 3.35
C THR A 320 -6.49 -0.18 3.16
N ASP A 321 -6.83 -0.64 1.97
CA ASP A 321 -6.76 -2.04 1.58
C ASP A 321 -6.03 -2.23 0.25
N ASN A 322 -5.47 -3.43 0.08
CA ASN A 322 -4.84 -3.85 -1.16
C ASN A 322 -5.15 -5.31 -1.47
N LEU A 323 -5.53 -5.56 -2.73
CA LEU A 323 -5.80 -6.89 -3.29
C LEU A 323 -4.67 -7.25 -4.26
N GLY A 324 -3.69 -8.00 -3.77
CA GLY A 324 -2.57 -8.48 -4.57
C GLY A 324 -2.91 -9.68 -5.45
N PHE A 325 -2.35 -9.72 -6.66
CA PHE A 325 -2.26 -10.96 -7.44
C PHE A 325 -1.70 -12.09 -6.57
N GLY A 326 -2.23 -13.30 -6.74
CA GLY A 326 -2.02 -14.44 -5.84
C GLY A 326 -3.14 -14.61 -4.80
N GLY A 327 -4.13 -13.71 -4.80
CA GLY A 327 -5.24 -13.71 -3.84
C GLY A 327 -4.83 -13.12 -2.49
N HIS A 328 -3.84 -12.23 -2.45
CA HIS A 328 -3.31 -11.64 -1.23
C HIS A 328 -4.11 -10.41 -0.82
N ASN A 329 -5.00 -10.54 0.16
CA ASN A 329 -5.77 -9.39 0.65
C ASN A 329 -5.14 -8.86 1.94
N ALA A 330 -4.99 -7.55 2.02
CA ALA A 330 -4.46 -6.86 3.19
C ALA A 330 -5.29 -5.63 3.51
N ALA A 331 -5.55 -5.39 4.80
CA ALA A 331 -6.23 -4.18 5.27
C ALA A 331 -5.53 -3.62 6.51
N LEU A 332 -5.42 -2.29 6.58
CA LEU A 332 -4.94 -1.55 7.74
C LEU A 332 -6.02 -0.58 8.20
N VAL A 333 -6.29 -0.58 9.50
CA VAL A 333 -7.24 0.34 10.16
C VAL A 333 -6.45 1.37 10.96
N PHE A 334 -6.70 2.64 10.68
CA PHE A 334 -6.06 3.77 11.33
C PHE A 334 -7.08 4.56 12.13
N LYS A 335 -6.68 5.01 13.32
CA LYS A 335 -7.46 5.88 14.18
C LYS A 335 -6.77 7.22 14.34
N ARG A 336 -7.54 8.30 14.38
CA ARG A 336 -7.03 9.61 14.75
C ARG A 336 -6.46 9.53 16.17
N TYR A 337 -5.22 9.98 16.34
CA TYR A 337 -4.56 9.89 17.64
C TYR A 337 -5.15 10.94 18.59
N GLN A 338 -5.54 10.50 19.78
CA GLN A 338 -5.96 11.36 20.89
C GLN A 338 -4.99 11.11 22.05
N PRO A 339 -4.33 12.14 22.59
CA PRO A 339 -3.41 11.95 23.71
C PRO A 339 -4.11 11.27 24.89
N PRO A 340 -3.45 10.36 25.62
CA PRO A 340 -4.00 9.82 26.85
C PRO A 340 -4.30 10.96 27.84
N GLN A 341 -5.47 10.89 28.49
CA GLN A 341 -5.92 11.85 29.52
C GLN A 341 -5.11 11.70 30.82
#